data_AF-A0A6I3HJH9-F1
#
_entry.id   AF-A0A6I3HJH9-F1
#
_cell.length_a   1.000
_cell.length_b   1.000
_cell.length_c   1.000
_cell.angle_alpha   90.00
_cell.angle_beta   90.00
_cell.angle_gamma   90.00
#
_symmetry.space_group_name_H-M   'P 1'
#
loop_
_entity.id
_entity.type
_entity.pdbx_description
1 polymer ?
#
loop_
_entity_poly.entity_id
_entity_poly.type
_entity_poly.pdbx_seq_one_letter_code
_entity_poly.pdbx_strand_id
1 'polypeptide(L)' 'MVLDCSYTRLVTSAAPRRLGILGGTFDPPHYGHLEAARAALAQVGLDAVVLMVANEP' A
#
# COMPACT_ATOMS: atom_id res chain seq x y z
N MET A 1 8.76 20.07 26.85
CA MET A 1 7.72 19.09 26.45
C MET A 1 7.09 19.57 25.17
N VAL A 2 7.81 19.45 24.06
CA VAL A 2 7.26 19.54 22.71
C VAL A 2 7.66 18.23 22.07
N LEU A 3 6.67 17.36 21.83
CA LEU A 3 6.88 16.15 21.07
C LEU A 3 7.15 16.58 19.63
N ASP A 4 8.39 16.37 19.21
CA ASP A 4 8.85 16.58 17.85
C ASP A 4 7.93 15.81 16.88
N CYS A 5 7.25 16.57 16.02
CA CYS A 5 6.38 16.07 14.96
C CYS A 5 7.22 15.54 13.79
N SER A 6 8.07 14.55 14.05
CA SER A 6 8.92 13.91 13.03
C SER A 6 8.20 12.83 12.23
N TYR A 7 6.95 12.47 12.58
CA TYR A 7 6.25 11.39 11.87
C TYR A 7 5.63 11.82 10.54
N THR A 8 5.45 13.11 10.31
CA THR A 8 4.89 13.60 9.05
C THR A 8 6.00 13.87 8.05
N ARG A 9 6.46 12.81 7.37
CA ARG A 9 7.31 12.98 6.19
C ARG A 9 6.49 13.72 5.14
N LEU A 10 6.72 15.02 4.97
CA LEU A 10 6.10 15.81 3.90
C LEU A 10 6.63 15.28 2.56
N VAL A 11 5.86 14.42 1.90
CA VAL A 11 6.17 13.93 0.56
C VAL A 11 5.82 15.02 -0.43
N THR A 12 6.82 15.85 -0.76
CA THR A 12 6.72 16.87 -1.82
C THR A 12 6.93 16.21 -3.19
N SER A 13 5.99 15.37 -3.61
CA SER A 13 5.95 14.91 -5.01
C SER A 13 5.16 15.91 -5.83
N ALA A 14 5.71 16.35 -6.96
CA ALA A 14 5.05 17.27 -7.89
C ALA A 14 3.78 16.69 -8.52
N ALA A 15 3.64 15.34 -8.52
CA ALA A 15 2.45 14.63 -8.97
C ALA A 15 1.82 13.81 -7.82
N PRO A 16 0.49 13.68 -7.79
CA PRO A 16 -0.18 12.85 -6.78
C PRO A 16 0.25 11.39 -6.92
N ARG A 17 0.67 10.77 -5.79
CA ARG A 17 1.01 9.35 -5.78
C ARG A 17 -0.22 8.48 -5.98
N ARG A 18 -0.09 7.49 -6.86
CA ARG A 18 -1.11 6.47 -7.14
C ARG A 18 -0.86 5.25 -6.27
N LEU A 19 -1.62 5.13 -5.20
CA LEU A 19 -1.57 4.01 -4.25
C LEU A 19 -2.74 3.05 -4.51
N GLY A 20 -2.44 1.77 -4.68
CA GLY A 20 -3.44 0.70 -4.62
C GLY A 20 -3.55 0.10 -3.23
N ILE A 21 -4.74 -0.36 -2.85
CA ILE A 21 -4.98 -1.14 -1.63
C ILE A 21 -5.46 -2.51 -2.07
N LEU A 22 -4.69 -3.56 -1.74
CA LEU A 22 -5.11 -4.94 -1.90
C LEU A 22 -5.53 -5.46 -0.52
N GLY A 23 -6.83 -5.45 -0.28
CA GLY A 23 -7.43 -5.98 0.94
C GLY A 23 -7.60 -7.49 0.89
N GLY A 24 -7.44 -8.15 2.03
CA GLY A 24 -7.73 -9.58 2.16
C GLY A 24 -7.48 -10.10 3.57
N THR A 25 -8.07 -11.25 3.88
CA THR A 25 -7.78 -11.98 5.13
C THR A 25 -6.35 -12.52 5.14
N PHE A 26 -5.85 -12.94 3.97
CA PHE A 26 -4.50 -13.48 3.79
C PHE A 26 -4.16 -14.62 4.77
N ASP A 27 -5.03 -15.63 4.89
CA ASP A 27 -4.84 -16.76 5.81
C ASP A 27 -4.76 -18.12 5.05
N PRO A 28 -3.58 -18.56 4.58
CA PRO A 28 -2.28 -17.89 4.63
C PRO A 28 -2.01 -17.00 3.40
N PRO A 29 -1.08 -16.04 3.50
CA PRO A 29 -0.59 -15.34 2.33
C PRO A 29 0.17 -16.30 1.42
N HIS A 30 0.09 -16.10 0.10
CA HIS A 30 0.77 -16.93 -0.89
C HIS A 30 1.13 -16.12 -2.15
N TYR A 31 1.91 -16.71 -3.06
CA TYR A 31 2.39 -16.03 -4.27
C TYR A 31 1.29 -15.43 -5.15
N GLY A 32 0.11 -16.05 -5.21
CA GLY A 32 -1.03 -15.48 -5.92
C GLY A 32 -1.39 -14.05 -5.48
N HIS A 33 -1.32 -13.73 -4.18
CA HIS A 33 -1.58 -12.37 -3.69
C HIS A 33 -0.49 -11.39 -4.13
N LEU A 34 0.77 -11.83 -4.12
CA LEU A 34 1.91 -11.02 -4.56
C LEU A 34 1.85 -10.74 -6.06
N GLU A 35 1.54 -11.75 -6.87
CA GLU A 35 1.41 -11.58 -8.32
C GLU A 35 0.20 -10.71 -8.67
N ALA A 36 -0.90 -10.79 -7.94
CA ALA A 36 -2.03 -9.88 -8.11
C ALA A 36 -1.64 -8.42 -7.81
N ALA A 37 -0.94 -8.16 -6.70
CA ALA A 37 -0.43 -6.82 -6.37
C ALA A 37 0.57 -6.30 -7.43
N ARG A 38 1.47 -7.18 -7.91
CA ARG A 38 2.46 -6.85 -8.94
C ARG A 38 1.81 -6.55 -10.30
N ALA A 39 0.78 -7.32 -10.67
CA ALA A 39 0.00 -7.07 -11.86
C ALA A 39 -0.72 -5.72 -11.78
N ALA A 40 -1.33 -5.40 -10.63
CA ALA A 40 -1.98 -4.10 -10.42
C ALA A 40 -0.98 -2.94 -10.52
N LEU A 41 0.22 -3.05 -9.90
CA LEU A 41 1.29 -2.05 -10.04
C LEU A 41 1.57 -1.73 -11.53
N ALA A 42 1.80 -2.78 -12.33
CA ALA A 42 2.19 -2.64 -13.72
C ALA A 42 1.06 -2.20 -14.66
N GLN A 43 -0.16 -2.74 -14.48
CA GLN A 43 -1.24 -2.57 -15.45
C GLN A 43 -1.95 -1.23 -15.35
N VAL A 44 -2.02 -0.63 -14.15
CA VAL A 44 -2.75 0.63 -13.93
C VAL A 44 -1.84 1.79 -13.48
N GLY A 45 -0.52 1.59 -13.55
CA GLY A 45 0.49 2.62 -13.25
C GLY A 45 0.43 3.12 -11.81
N LEU A 46 0.44 2.21 -10.85
CA LEU A 46 0.52 2.57 -9.43
C LEU A 46 1.99 2.72 -9.01
N ASP A 47 2.25 3.66 -8.12
CA ASP A 47 3.56 3.84 -7.50
C ASP A 47 3.82 2.79 -6.39
N ALA A 48 2.75 2.32 -5.75
CA ALA A 48 2.80 1.32 -4.69
C ALA A 48 1.45 0.61 -4.52
N VAL A 49 1.49 -0.62 -3.97
CA VAL A 49 0.32 -1.35 -3.48
C VAL A 49 0.52 -1.65 -2.01
N VAL A 50 -0.46 -1.33 -1.18
CA VAL A 50 -0.51 -1.67 0.23
C VAL A 50 -1.33 -2.93 0.40
N LEU A 51 -0.73 -3.97 0.99
CA LEU A 51 -1.45 -5.15 1.44
C LEU A 51 -2.12 -4.82 2.78
N MET A 52 -3.45 -4.80 2.81
CA MET A 52 -4.21 -4.45 4.01
C MET A 52 -4.95 -5.68 4.53
N VAL A 53 -4.59 -6.13 5.73
CA VAL A 53 -5.26 -7.25 6.39
C VAL A 53 -6.65 -6.81 6.83
N ALA A 54 -7.65 -7.66 6.58
CA ALA A 54 -9.01 -7.43 7.05
C ALA A 54 -9.08 -7.44 8.58
N ASN A 55 -9.76 -6.46 9.19
CA ASN A 55 -9.99 -6.42 10.64
C ASN A 55 -10.92 -7.55 11.09
N GLU A 56 -11.95 -7.82 10.30
CA GLU A 56 -12.83 -8.96 10.42
C GLU A 56 -12.74 -9.76 9.12
N PRO A 57 -12.38 -11.06 9.19
CA PRO A 57 -12.16 -11.89 8.01
C PRO A 57 -13.45 -12.26 7.27
#